data_AF-A0A5E6ZTJ1-F1
#
_entry.id   AF-A0A5E6ZTJ1-F1
#
_cell.length_a   1.000
_cell.length_b   1.000
_cell.length_c   1.000
_cell.angle_alpha   90.00
_cell.angle_beta   90.00
_cell.angle_gamma   90.00
#
_symmetry.space_group_name_H-M   'P 1'
#
loop_
_entity.id
_entity.type
_entity.pdbx_description
1 polymer ?
#
loop_
_entity_poly.entity_id
_entity_poly.type
_entity_poly.pdbx_seq_one_letter_code
_entity_poly.pdbx_strand_id
1 'polypeptide(L)'
;MTNLHPDPPYEKPAPPPENRFMALTSNCDDMPTLFVDTLAPLDVLYDAASYRIRAVTQVMENLSMRGSIECESFILSDFALLCAIPLRDGCDVLDVLGRRLKARPSA
;
A
#
# COMPACT_ATOMS: atom_id res chain seq x y z
N MET A 1 -37.61 -34.04 -4.22
CA MET A 1 -36.15 -34.18 -4.16
C MET A 1 -35.58 -33.27 -5.23
N THR A 2 -35.08 -32.10 -4.84
CA THR A 2 -34.46 -31.13 -5.75
C THR A 2 -33.10 -31.67 -6.17
N ASN A 3 -32.86 -31.81 -7.47
CA ASN A 3 -31.58 -32.25 -8.01
C ASN A 3 -30.50 -31.23 -7.59
N LEU A 4 -29.55 -31.63 -6.75
CA LEU A 4 -28.34 -30.85 -6.51
C LEU A 4 -27.50 -30.88 -7.78
N HIS A 5 -27.28 -29.71 -8.38
CA HIS A 5 -26.24 -29.56 -9.39
C HIS A 5 -24.92 -29.38 -8.65
N PRO A 6 -23.93 -30.28 -8.82
CA PRO A 6 -22.63 -30.10 -8.20
C PRO A 6 -21.94 -28.86 -8.80
N ASP A 7 -21.24 -28.12 -7.95
CA ASP A 7 -20.38 -27.02 -8.42
C ASP A 7 -19.32 -27.57 -9.39
N PRO A 8 -18.92 -26.77 -10.41
CA PRO A 8 -17.86 -27.17 -11.31
C PRO A 8 -16.56 -27.43 -10.52
N PRO A 9 -15.68 -28.30 -11.05
CA PRO A 9 -14.37 -28.53 -10.46
C PRO A 9 -13.62 -27.21 -10.25
N TYR A 10 -12.98 -27.06 -9.09
CA TYR A 10 -12.15 -25.90 -8.81
C TYR A 10 -11.05 -25.75 -9.86
N GLU A 11 -11.08 -24.65 -10.61
CA GLU A 11 -9.98 -24.23 -11.47
C GLU A 11 -9.02 -23.37 -10.66
N LYS A 12 -7.79 -23.85 -10.49
CA LYS A 12 -6.72 -23.05 -9.90
C LYS A 12 -6.44 -21.85 -10.82
N PRO A 13 -6.55 -20.60 -10.35
CA PRO A 13 -6.21 -19.44 -11.15
C PRO A 13 -4.77 -19.57 -11.67
N ALA A 14 -4.54 -19.10 -12.90
CA ALA A 14 -3.19 -19.01 -13.43
C ALA A 14 -2.32 -18.26 -12.40
N PRO A 15 -1.13 -18.80 -12.05
CA PRO A 15 -0.25 -18.12 -11.14
C PRO A 15 0.06 -16.73 -11.71
N PRO A 16 0.13 -15.70 -10.85
CA PRO A 16 0.54 -14.39 -11.30
C PRO A 16 1.92 -14.48 -11.97
N PRO A 17 2.22 -13.64 -12.97
CA PRO A 17 3.56 -13.57 -13.55
C PRO A 17 4.59 -13.32 -12.45
N GLU A 18 5.79 -13.87 -12.64
CA GLU A 18 6.91 -13.65 -11.72
C GLU A 18 7.11 -12.14 -11.50
N ASN A 19 7.31 -11.75 -10.23
CA ASN A 19 7.50 -10.35 -9.80
C ASN A 19 6.26 -9.43 -9.92
N ARG A 20 5.04 -9.99 -10.07
CA ARG A 20 3.80 -9.18 -10.00
C ARG A 20 3.63 -8.50 -8.64
N PHE A 21 3.97 -9.19 -7.55
CA PHE A 21 3.77 -8.68 -6.20
C PHE A 21 5.11 -8.27 -5.60
N MET A 22 5.22 -7.00 -5.24
CA MET A 22 6.35 -6.46 -4.50
C MET A 22 5.93 -6.25 -3.05
N ALA A 23 6.66 -6.82 -2.09
CA ALA A 23 6.36 -6.63 -0.68
C ALA A 23 6.50 -5.16 -0.27
N LEU A 24 5.59 -4.68 0.59
CA LEU A 24 5.76 -3.38 1.24
C LEU A 24 6.93 -3.42 2.24
N THR A 25 7.67 -2.34 2.34
CA THR A 25 8.77 -2.15 3.30
C THR A 25 8.29 -1.95 4.74
N SER A 26 6.99 -1.72 4.92
CA SER A 26 6.33 -1.55 6.21
C SER A 26 5.90 -2.85 6.88
N ASN A 27 6.06 -4.01 6.23
CA ASN A 27 5.77 -5.32 6.83
C ASN A 27 6.57 -5.48 8.14
N CYS A 28 5.94 -6.10 9.15
CA CYS A 28 6.52 -6.27 10.49
C CYS A 28 7.19 -7.64 10.73
N ASP A 29 7.16 -8.53 9.74
CA ASP A 29 7.65 -9.90 9.81
C ASP A 29 8.50 -10.23 8.56
N ASP A 30 9.34 -11.26 8.66
CA ASP A 30 10.17 -11.77 7.57
C ASP A 30 9.32 -12.40 6.46
N MET A 31 8.11 -12.89 6.77
CA MET A 31 7.12 -13.33 5.79
C MET A 31 6.20 -12.15 5.42
N PRO A 32 6.39 -11.49 4.26
CA PRO A 32 5.56 -10.37 3.87
C PRO A 32 4.12 -10.83 3.61
N THR A 33 3.16 -10.03 4.09
CA THR A 33 1.72 -10.29 3.90
C THR A 33 1.02 -9.18 3.12
N LEU A 34 1.64 -8.00 3.03
CA LEU A 34 1.14 -6.86 2.28
C LEU A 34 2.06 -6.56 1.09
N PHE A 35 1.42 -6.34 -0.07
CA PHE A 35 2.11 -6.23 -1.35
C PHE A 35 1.53 -5.11 -2.24
N VAL A 36 2.38 -4.56 -3.09
CA VAL A 36 2.00 -3.75 -4.26
C VAL A 36 1.83 -4.67 -5.47
N ASP A 37 0.70 -4.59 -6.16
CA ASP A 37 0.56 -5.17 -7.50
C ASP A 37 1.28 -4.30 -8.52
N THR A 38 2.48 -4.70 -8.91
CA THR A 38 3.36 -3.94 -9.80
C THR A 38 2.78 -3.76 -11.20
N LEU A 39 1.78 -4.56 -11.57
CA LEU A 39 1.12 -4.54 -12.87
C LEU A 39 -0.20 -3.76 -12.88
N ALA A 40 -0.66 -3.24 -11.74
CA ALA A 40 -1.87 -2.42 -11.67
C ALA A 40 -1.80 -1.18 -12.59
N PRO A 41 -2.90 -0.64 -13.12
CA PRO A 41 -2.87 0.56 -13.96
C PRO A 41 -2.12 1.74 -13.30
N LEU A 42 -1.44 2.57 -14.10
CA LEU A 42 -0.58 3.65 -13.57
C LEU A 42 -1.37 4.70 -12.76
N ASP A 43 -2.57 5.01 -13.22
CA ASP A 43 -3.55 5.84 -12.52
C ASP A 43 -3.98 5.23 -11.19
N VAL A 44 -4.25 3.92 -11.16
CA VAL A 44 -4.59 3.20 -9.93
C VAL A 44 -3.43 3.20 -8.93
N LEU A 45 -2.19 2.99 -9.39
CA LEU A 45 -0.99 3.10 -8.55
C LEU A 45 -0.82 4.53 -8.00
N TYR A 46 -1.00 5.54 -8.86
CA TYR A 46 -0.91 6.93 -8.45
C TYR A 46 -1.97 7.29 -7.40
N ASP A 47 -3.23 6.92 -7.63
CA ASP A 47 -4.33 7.20 -6.69
C ASP A 47 -4.12 6.49 -5.35
N ALA A 48 -3.67 5.24 -5.37
CA ALA A 48 -3.37 4.47 -4.16
C ALA A 48 -2.22 5.10 -3.33
N ALA A 49 -1.18 5.60 -3.98
CA ALA A 49 -0.08 6.30 -3.32
C ALA A 49 -0.53 7.67 -2.79
N SER A 50 -1.21 8.45 -3.64
CA SER A 50 -1.70 9.79 -3.34
C SER A 50 -2.65 9.78 -2.14
N TYR A 51 -3.58 8.83 -2.07
CA TYR A 51 -4.51 8.69 -0.95
C TYR A 51 -3.79 8.52 0.39
N ARG A 52 -2.81 7.60 0.46
CA ARG A 52 -2.06 7.32 1.70
C ARG A 52 -1.20 8.49 2.14
N ILE A 53 -0.44 9.08 1.21
CA ILE A 53 0.43 10.21 1.50
C ILE A 53 -0.41 11.40 1.97
N ARG A 54 -1.50 11.73 1.27
CA ARG A 54 -2.39 12.83 1.67
C ARG A 54 -3.03 12.61 3.03
N ALA A 55 -3.43 11.38 3.35
CA ALA A 55 -4.00 11.06 4.67
C ALA A 55 -2.99 11.38 5.80
N VAL A 56 -1.74 10.96 5.64
CA VAL A 56 -0.66 11.28 6.61
C VAL A 56 -0.36 12.77 6.64
N THR A 57 -0.26 13.41 5.47
CA THR A 57 -0.01 14.85 5.38
C THR A 57 -1.05 15.63 6.16
N GLN A 58 -2.35 15.35 5.96
CA GLN A 58 -3.42 16.02 6.66
C GLN A 58 -3.28 15.85 8.19
N VAL A 59 -2.95 14.65 8.66
CA VAL A 59 -2.75 14.39 10.08
C VAL A 59 -1.57 15.21 10.63
N MET A 60 -0.43 15.18 9.94
CA MET A 60 0.78 15.91 10.36
C MET A 60 0.59 17.43 10.33
N GLU A 61 -0.13 17.96 9.35
CA GLU A 61 -0.49 19.39 9.28
C GLU A 61 -1.40 19.80 10.44
N ASN A 62 -2.39 18.97 10.78
CA ASN A 62 -3.23 19.24 11.95
C ASN A 62 -2.46 19.21 13.27
N LEU A 63 -1.42 18.38 13.37
CA LEU A 63 -0.54 18.36 14.53
C LEU A 63 0.40 19.56 14.56
N SER A 64 0.97 19.96 13.43
CA SER A 64 1.90 21.09 13.37
C SER A 64 1.23 22.43 13.67
N MET A 65 -0.07 22.54 13.42
CA MET A 65 -0.88 23.70 13.82
C MET A 65 -1.20 23.78 15.32
N ARG A 66 -0.95 22.71 16.10
CA ARG A 66 -1.18 22.71 17.56
C ARG A 66 0.08 23.19 18.29
N GLY A 67 -0.05 24.23 19.12
CA GLY A 67 1.07 24.82 19.86
C GLY A 67 1.65 23.93 20.97
N SER A 68 0.87 22.96 21.47
CA SER A 68 1.33 21.91 22.38
C SER A 68 0.52 20.64 22.16
N ILE A 69 1.17 19.49 22.37
CA ILE A 69 0.52 18.18 22.42
C ILE A 69 0.75 17.66 23.85
N GLU A 70 -0.31 17.66 24.66
CA GLU A 70 -0.28 17.01 25.96
C GLU A 70 -0.56 15.51 25.78
N CYS A 71 0.50 14.72 25.65
CA CYS A 71 0.39 13.26 25.69
C CYS A 71 1.63 12.61 26.30
N GLU A 72 1.48 11.37 26.77
CA GLU A 72 2.59 10.57 27.24
C GLU A 72 3.50 10.20 26.06
N SER A 73 4.82 10.12 26.29
CA SER A 73 5.81 9.95 25.21
C SER A 73 5.61 8.66 24.40
N PHE A 74 5.09 7.59 24.99
CA PHE A 74 4.79 6.35 24.28
C PHE A 74 3.63 6.53 23.29
N ILE A 75 2.63 7.35 23.64
CA ILE A 75 1.50 7.67 22.74
C ILE A 75 2.02 8.44 21.52
N LEU A 76 2.98 9.34 21.70
CA LEU A 76 3.59 10.06 20.59
C LEU A 76 4.40 9.13 19.67
N SER A 77 5.12 8.17 20.25
CA SER A 77 5.89 7.17 19.49
C SER A 77 4.97 6.26 18.66
N ASP A 78 3.89 5.75 19.28
CA ASP A 78 2.91 4.91 18.59
C ASP A 78 2.20 5.68 17.48
N PHE A 79 1.91 6.96 17.73
CA PHE A 79 1.31 7.84 16.73
C PHE A 79 2.27 8.11 15.56
N ALA A 80 3.55 8.34 15.83
CA ALA A 80 4.55 8.51 14.80
C ALA A 80 4.69 7.23 13.95
N LEU A 81 4.68 6.06 14.58
CA LEU A 81 4.70 4.77 13.89
C LEU A 81 3.43 4.59 13.01
N LEU A 82 2.26 4.96 13.55
CA LEU A 82 0.99 4.94 12.81
C LEU A 82 1.03 5.83 11.57
N CYS A 83 1.73 6.97 11.61
CA CYS A 83 1.93 7.84 10.44
C CYS A 83 2.99 7.29 9.47
N ALA A 84 4.04 6.65 10.00
CA ALA A 84 5.15 6.16 9.21
C ALA A 84 4.74 5.01 8.28
N ILE A 85 3.84 4.11 8.71
CA ILE A 85 3.38 2.97 7.91
C ILE A 85 2.74 3.43 6.58
N PRO A 86 1.63 4.20 6.57
CA PRO A 86 1.00 4.67 5.32
C PRO A 86 1.91 5.58 4.49
N LEU A 87 2.84 6.33 5.11
CA LEU A 87 3.83 7.11 4.37
C LEU A 87 4.80 6.20 3.60
N ARG A 88 5.35 5.17 4.25
CA ARG A 88 6.22 4.16 3.62
C ARG A 88 5.49 3.41 2.53
N ASP A 89 4.26 2.96 2.81
CA ASP A 89 3.40 2.30 1.83
C ASP A 89 3.20 3.16 0.57
N GLY A 90 2.89 4.45 0.77
CA GLY A 90 2.73 5.40 -0.34
C GLY A 90 4.03 5.54 -1.15
N CYS A 91 5.18 5.62 -0.49
CA CYS A 91 6.49 5.68 -1.14
C CYS A 91 6.81 4.42 -1.96
N ASP A 92 6.52 3.23 -1.44
CA ASP A 92 6.73 1.97 -2.15
C ASP A 92 5.89 1.91 -3.44
N VAL A 93 4.65 2.38 -3.38
CA VAL A 93 3.77 2.47 -4.55
C VAL A 93 4.30 3.51 -5.57
N LEU A 94 4.79 4.66 -5.09
CA LEU A 94 5.42 5.67 -5.96
C LEU A 94 6.71 5.17 -6.63
N ASP A 95 7.48 4.33 -5.95
CA ASP A 95 8.68 3.72 -6.53
C ASP A 95 8.32 2.78 -7.69
N VAL A 96 7.31 1.92 -7.50
CA VAL A 96 6.75 1.08 -8.59
C VAL A 96 6.28 1.94 -9.76
N LEU A 97 5.50 2.99 -9.48
CA LEU A 97 5.02 3.93 -10.50
C LEU A 97 6.19 4.58 -11.26
N GLY A 98 7.18 5.09 -10.52
CA GLY A 98 8.35 5.76 -11.07
C GLY A 98 9.22 4.87 -11.94
N ARG A 99 9.46 3.62 -11.52
CA ARG A 99 10.19 2.61 -12.32
C ARG A 99 9.48 2.35 -13.65
N ARG A 100 8.15 2.20 -13.62
CA ARG A 100 7.34 1.96 -14.83
C ARG A 100 7.31 3.16 -15.76
N LEU A 101 7.21 4.37 -15.22
CA LEU A 101 7.28 5.58 -16.04
C LEU A 101 8.65 5.72 -16.73
N LYS A 102 9.76 5.42 -16.03
CA LYS A 102 11.12 5.42 -16.60
C LYS A 102 11.35 4.35 -17.66
N ALA A 103 10.69 3.20 -17.54
CA ALA A 103 10.80 2.10 -18.50
C ALA A 103 9.99 2.34 -19.79
N ARG A 104 9.09 3.35 -19.80
CA ARG A 104 8.36 3.70 -21.03
C ARG A 104 9.32 4.35 -22.04
N PRO A 105 9.28 3.94 -23.32
CA PRO A 105 10.04 4.62 -24.35
C PRO A 105 9.66 6.10 -24.41
N SER A 106 10.64 6.98 -24.57
CA SER A 106 10.39 8.38 -24.95
C SER A 106 9.68 8.39 -26.30
N ALA A 107 8.58 9.14 -26.39
CA ALA A 107 7.86 9.38 -27.64
C ALA A 107 8.73 10.14 -28.65
#